data_AF-A0A143BKJ2-F1
#
_entry.id   AF-A0A143BKJ2-F1
#
_cell.length_a   1.000
_cell.length_b   1.000
_cell.length_c   1.000
_cell.angle_alpha   90.00
_cell.angle_beta   90.00
_cell.angle_gamma   90.00
#
_symmetry.space_group_name_H-M   'P 1'
#
loop_
_entity.id
_entity.type
_entity.pdbx_description
1 polymer ?
#
loop_
_entity_poly.entity_id
_entity_poly.type
_entity_poly.pdbx_seq_one_letter_code
_entity_poly.pdbx_strand_id
1 'polypeptide(L)' 'MSLQPPKKLRKQYTNSTHPLIVLKFESGHQIKVYQNEGKEFDAYSGETIKLLAVNDPTSSEWELVENRKADAFDDAV' A
#
# COMPACT_ATOMS: atom_id res chain seq x y z
N MET A 1 -29.04 4.18 -9.89
CA MET A 1 -27.67 3.68 -9.67
C MET A 1 -26.74 4.86 -9.63
N SER A 2 -26.42 5.37 -8.45
CA SER A 2 -25.51 6.50 -8.30
C SER A 2 -24.08 6.03 -8.56
N LEU A 3 -23.59 6.30 -9.77
CA LEU A 3 -22.17 6.27 -10.12
C LEU A 3 -21.49 7.43 -9.37
N GLN A 4 -21.29 7.30 -8.06
CA GLN A 4 -20.37 8.22 -7.38
C GLN A 4 -18.98 7.95 -7.96
N PRO A 5 -18.28 8.97 -8.49
CA PRO A 5 -16.91 8.78 -8.95
C PRO A 5 -16.10 8.24 -7.77
N PRO A 6 -15.20 7.27 -8.00
CA PRO A 6 -14.43 6.66 -6.92
C PRO A 6 -13.74 7.77 -6.12
N LYS A 7 -14.06 7.83 -4.82
CA LYS A 7 -13.55 8.89 -3.94
C LYS A 7 -12.04 8.69 -3.83
N LYS A 8 -11.28 9.72 -4.22
CA LYS A 8 -9.84 9.76 -3.94
C LYS A 8 -9.64 9.84 -2.44
N LEU A 9 -8.89 8.89 -1.90
CA LEU A 9 -8.48 8.79 -0.52
C LEU A 9 -6.99 9.08 -0.46
N ARG A 10 -6.58 10.01 0.39
CA ARG A 10 -5.17 10.25 0.67
C ARG A 10 -4.83 9.53 1.97
N LYS A 11 -4.03 8.48 1.85
CA LYS A 11 -3.72 7.55 2.92
C LYS A 11 -2.22 7.52 3.17
N GLN A 12 -1.83 6.97 4.30
CA GLN A 12 -0.43 6.75 4.64
C GLN A 12 -0.21 5.33 5.16
N TYR A 13 1.02 4.86 4.98
CA TYR A 13 1.47 3.60 5.54
C TYR A 13 2.89 3.76 6.07
N THR A 14 3.11 3.29 7.29
CA THR A 14 4.41 3.26 7.94
C THR A 14 4.86 1.82 8.09
N ASN A 15 6.05 1.52 7.59
CA ASN A 15 6.67 0.22 7.74
C ASN A 15 7.61 0.22 8.95
N SER A 16 7.27 -0.47 10.03
CA SER A 16 8.15 -0.56 11.21
C SER A 16 8.82 -1.93 11.38
N THR A 17 8.36 -2.94 10.63
CA THR A 17 8.68 -4.35 10.90
C THR A 17 9.61 -4.97 9.87
N HIS A 18 9.46 -4.64 8.59
CA HIS A 18 10.19 -5.31 7.50
C HIS A 18 11.25 -4.40 6.88
N PRO A 19 12.33 -4.95 6.29
CA PRO A 19 13.35 -4.15 5.61
C PRO A 19 12.77 -3.26 4.49
N LEU A 20 11.84 -3.82 3.72
CA LEU A 20 11.13 -3.13 2.65
C LEU A 20 9.72 -3.71 2.50
N ILE A 21 8.73 -2.84 2.43
CA ILE A 21 7.36 -3.17 2.02
C ILE A 21 7.09 -2.54 0.66
N VAL A 22 6.51 -3.32 -0.25
CA VAL A 22 5.98 -2.86 -1.53
C VAL A 22 4.46 -2.87 -1.46
N LEU A 23 3.87 -1.69 -1.49
CA LEU A 23 2.43 -1.49 -1.65
C LEU A 23 2.10 -1.65 -3.12
N LYS A 24 1.41 -2.73 -3.49
CA LYS A 24 0.98 -3.01 -4.86
C LYS A 24 -0.52 -2.75 -4.99
N PHE A 25 -0.85 -1.75 -5.78
CA PHE A 25 -2.21 -1.28 -6.03
C PHE A 25 -2.86 -2.14 -7.13
N GLU A 26 -4.19 -2.22 -7.14
CA GLU A 26 -4.94 -2.92 -8.21
C GLU A 26 -4.75 -2.26 -9.58
N SER A 27 -4.52 -0.94 -9.59
CA SER A 27 -4.15 -0.18 -10.79
C SER A 27 -2.79 -0.59 -11.40
N GLY A 28 -1.99 -1.39 -10.69
CA GLY A 28 -0.63 -1.77 -11.09
C GLY A 28 0.45 -0.82 -10.58
N HIS A 29 0.08 0.30 -9.94
CA HIS A 29 1.01 1.19 -9.26
C HIS A 29 1.71 0.47 -8.10
N GLN A 30 2.96 0.84 -7.81
CA GLN A 30 3.73 0.28 -6.71
C GLN A 30 4.48 1.35 -5.95
N ILE A 31 4.41 1.29 -4.62
CA ILE A 31 5.15 2.20 -3.73
C ILE A 31 6.04 1.37 -2.81
N LYS A 32 7.31 1.76 -2.74
CA LYS A 32 8.30 1.17 -1.85
C LYS A 32 8.37 1.96 -0.55
N VAL A 33 8.23 1.27 0.57
CA VAL A 33 8.28 1.82 1.93
C VAL A 33 9.36 1.08 2.70
N TYR A 34 10.52 1.73 2.89
CA TYR A 34 11.64 1.15 3.62
C TYR A 34 11.34 1.06 5.11
N GLN A 35 12.14 0.26 5.82
CA GLN A 35 12.00 0.12 7.27
C GLN A 35 12.12 1.47 7.97
N ASN A 36 11.21 1.71 8.91
CA ASN A 36 11.02 2.93 9.68
C ASN A 36 10.66 4.16 8.83
N GLU A 37 10.26 3.98 7.58
CA GLU A 37 9.72 5.05 6.75
C GLU A 37 8.18 5.01 6.70
N GLY A 38 7.59 6.21 6.65
CA GLY A 38 6.20 6.43 6.29
C GLY A 38 6.11 7.00 4.88
N LYS A 39 5.13 6.52 4.11
CA LYS A 39 4.80 7.09 2.80
C LYS A 39 3.32 7.39 2.72
N GLU A 40 3.02 8.58 2.23
CA GLU A 40 1.69 8.98 1.83
C GLU A 40 1.43 8.56 0.38
N PHE A 41 0.18 8.22 0.08
CA PHE A 41 -0.25 7.82 -1.24
C PHE A 41 -1.72 8.15 -1.47
N ASP A 42 -2.06 8.39 -2.73
CA ASP A 42 -3.45 8.50 -3.16
C ASP A 42 -3.94 7.13 -3.63
N ALA A 43 -5.11 6.73 -3.16
CA ALA A 43 -5.81 5.52 -3.55
C ALA A 43 -7.28 5.83 -3.84
N TYR A 44 -7.99 4.89 -4.44
CA TYR A 44 -9.44 5.01 -4.61
C TYR A 44 -10.20 4.19 -3.56
N SER A 45 -11.32 4.72 -3.08
CA SER A 45 -12.20 3.95 -2.18
C SER A 45 -12.64 2.63 -2.83
N GLY A 46 -12.53 1.55 -2.08
CA GLY A 46 -12.77 0.19 -2.55
C GLY A 46 -11.59 -0.52 -3.22
N GLU A 47 -10.48 0.19 -3.50
CA GLU A 47 -9.26 -0.39 -4.09
C GLU A 47 -8.57 -1.33 -3.10
N THR A 48 -8.07 -2.46 -3.59
CA THR A 48 -7.25 -3.38 -2.78
C THR A 48 -5.77 -3.08 -2.96
N ILE A 49 -5.04 -2.95 -1.86
CA ILE A 49 -3.60 -2.75 -1.83
C ILE A 49 -2.96 -3.97 -1.18
N LYS A 50 -2.03 -4.61 -1.89
CA LYS A 50 -1.27 -5.75 -1.39
C LYS A 50 0.04 -5.26 -0.77
N LEU A 51 0.32 -5.65 0.45
CA LEU A 51 1.57 -5.39 1.15
C LEU A 51 2.49 -6.58 0.92
N LEU A 52 3.58 -6.34 0.21
CA LEU A 52 4.57 -7.35 -0.14
C LEU A 52 5.87 -7.04 0.60
N ALA A 53 6.28 -7.86 1.56
CA ALA A 53 7.56 -7.72 2.22
C ALA A 53 8.67 -8.28 1.33
N VAL A 54 9.75 -7.51 1.25
CA VAL A 54 10.97 -7.86 0.56
C VAL A 54 12.08 -7.86 1.60
N ASN A 55 12.46 -9.07 2.04
CA ASN A 55 13.53 -9.24 3.02
C ASN A 55 14.92 -9.14 2.37
N ASP A 56 15.04 -9.63 1.13
CA ASP A 56 16.26 -9.56 0.34
C ASP A 56 15.98 -8.84 -0.99
N PRO A 57 16.58 -7.67 -1.25
CA PRO A 57 16.38 -6.92 -2.49
C PRO A 57 16.94 -7.61 -3.74
N THR A 58 17.81 -8.62 -3.57
CA THR A 58 18.36 -9.45 -4.66
C THR A 58 17.49 -10.68 -4.94
N SER A 59 16.62 -11.06 -4.01
CA SER A 59 15.69 -12.16 -4.19
C SER A 59 14.46 -11.71 -4.99
N SER A 60 13.98 -12.60 -5.85
CA SER A 60 12.70 -12.43 -6.55
C SER A 60 11.50 -12.86 -5.70
N GLU A 61 11.75 -13.28 -4.46
CA GLU A 61 10.71 -13.73 -3.54
C GLU A 61 10.18 -12.56 -2.73
N TRP A 62 8.92 -12.21 -2.99
CA TRP A 62 8.19 -11.21 -2.23
C TRP A 62 7.12 -11.94 -1.41
N GLU A 63 7.14 -11.71 -0.10
CA GLU A 63 6.19 -12.32 0.82
C GLU A 63 4.93 -11.47 0.89
N LEU A 64 3.77 -12.05 0.57
CA LEU A 64 2.49 -11.37 0.79
C LEU A 64 2.20 -11.34 2.29
N VAL A 65 2.43 -10.18 2.89
CA VAL A 65 2.15 -9.94 4.32
C VAL A 65 0.65 -9.80 4.52
N GLU A 66 0.03 -8.93 3.74
CA GLU A 66 -1.38 -8.61 3.91
C GLU A 66 -2.00 -8.13 2.59
N ASN A 67 -3.30 -8.33 2.44
CA ASN A 67 -4.10 -7.54 1.50
C ASN A 67 -5.04 -6.67 2.33
N ARG A 68 -5.06 -5.38 2.03
CA ARG A 68 -5.88 -4.42 2.77
C ARG A 68 -6.57 -3.48 1.78
N LYS A 69 -7.83 -3.15 2.05
CA LYS A 69 -8.53 -2.11 1.29
C LYS A 69 -7.94 -0.74 1.60
N ALA A 70 -7.86 0.12 0.60
CA ALA A 70 -7.42 1.51 0.73
C ALA A 70 -8.12 2.25 1.89
N ASP A 71 -9.40 1.96 2.12
CA ASP A 71 -10.20 2.57 3.19
C ASP A 71 -9.70 2.23 4.61
N ALA A 72 -8.98 1.11 4.78
CA ALA A 72 -8.50 0.63 6.08
C ALA A 72 -7.06 1.10 6.41
N PHE A 73 -6.45 1.92 5.54
CA PHE A 73 -5.21 2.61 5.86
C PHE A 73 -5.49 3.90 6.64
N ASP A 74 -4.50 4.30 7.43
CA ASP A 74 -4.53 5.58 8.14
C ASP A 74 -4.62 6.74 7.15
N ASP A 75 -5.44 7.74 7.48
CA ASP A 75 -5.49 8.97 6.69
C ASP A 75 -4.16 9.72 6.81
N ALA A 76 -3.69 10.25 5.67
CA ALA A 76 -2.55 11.16 5.68
C ALA A 76 -2.97 12.47 6.36
N VAL A 77 -2.14 12.96 7.28
CA VAL A 77 -2.40 14.18 8.07
C VAL A 77 -1.90 15.42 7.35
#